data_AF-A0A960D3S0-F1
#
_entry.id   AF-A0A960D3S0-F1
#
_cell.length_a   1.000
_cell.length_b   1.000
_cell.length_c   1.000
_cell.angle_alpha   90.00
_cell.angle_beta   90.00
_cell.angle_gamma   90.00
#
_symmetry.space_group_name_H-M   'P 1'
#
loop_
_entity.id
_entity.type
_entity.pdbx_description
1 polymer ?
#
loop_
_entity_poly.entity_id
_entity_poly.type
_entity_poly.pdbx_seq_one_letter_code
_entity_poly.pdbx_strand_id
1 'polypeptide(L)' 'FESTLTEGLLYERRLFHSSFATDDQSEGMAAFTEKRPANFTHR' A
#
# COMPACT_ATOMS: atom_id res chain seq x y z
N PHE A 1 -17.68 4.12 20.79
CA PHE A 1 -16.55 3.97 19.86
C PHE A 1 -17.07 3.52 18.52
N GLU A 2 -17.87 4.37 17.87
CA GLU A 2 -18.34 4.09 16.52
C GLU A 2 -17.93 5.26 15.64
N SER A 3 -16.68 5.24 15.21
CA SER A 3 -16.35 5.87 13.94
C SER A 3 -17.14 5.12 12.87
N THR A 4 -18.10 5.80 12.25
CA THR A 4 -19.02 5.19 11.29
C THR A 4 -18.25 4.45 10.18
N LEU A 5 -18.85 3.43 9.54
CA LEU A 5 -18.24 2.68 8.42
C LEU A 5 -17.56 3.61 7.40
N THR A 6 -18.17 4.77 7.16
CA THR A 6 -17.65 5.83 6.28
C THR A 6 -16.31 6.42 6.75
N GLU A 7 -16.12 6.66 8.05
CA GLU A 7 -14.85 7.16 8.59
C GLU A 7 -13.75 6.10 8.53
N GLY A 8 -14.08 4.82 8.76
CA GLY A 8 -13.16 3.69 8.57
C GLY A 8 -12.67 3.60 7.13
N LEU A 9 -13.58 3.67 6.16
CA LEU A 9 -13.25 3.66 4.73
C LEU A 9 -12.40 4.86 4.31
N LEU A 10 -12.67 6.06 4.84
CA LEU A 10 -11.85 7.25 4.56
C LEU A 10 -10.45 7.14 5.16
N TYR A 11 -10.33 6.55 6.35
CA TYR A 11 -9.06 6.31 7.01
C TYR A 11 -8.22 5.30 6.25
N GLU A 12 -8.81 4.15 5.88
CA GLU A 12 -8.16 3.13 5.05
C GLU A 12 -7.72 3.69 3.69
N ARG A 13 -8.57 4.48 3.04
CA ARG A 13 -8.23 5.12 1.74
C ARG A 13 -7.00 6.03 1.85
N ARG A 14 -6.87 6.80 2.93
CA ARG A 14 -5.73 7.70 3.16
C ARG A 14 -4.44 6.92 3.44
N LEU A 15 -4.50 5.92 4.30
CA LEU A 15 -3.36 5.05 4.58
C LEU A 15 -2.91 4.28 3.34
N PHE A 16 -3.86 3.75 2.59
CA PHE A 16 -3.58 3.06 1.33
C PHE A 16 -2.86 3.99 0.35
N HIS A 17 -3.34 5.23 0.18
CA HIS A 17 -2.65 6.24 -0.65
C HIS A 17 -1.22 6.55 -0.19
N SER A 18 -0.96 6.63 1.11
CA SER A 18 0.41 6.88 1.61
C SER A 18 1.37 5.74 1.28
N SER A 19 0.87 4.51 1.15
CA SER A 19 1.70 3.35 0.79
C SER A 19 2.07 3.30 -0.70
N PHE A 20 1.40 4.05 -1.59
CA PHE A 20 1.77 4.11 -3.02
C PHE A 20 2.94 5.05 -3.32
N ALA A 21 3.41 5.80 -2.33
CA ALA A 21 4.47 6.78 -2.51
C ALA A 21 5.88 6.22 -2.28
N THR A 22 6.02 4.93 -1.97
CA THR A 22 7.32 4.28 -1.78
C THR A 22 7.74 3.51 -3.02
N ASP A 23 9.03 3.58 -3.37
CA ASP A 23 9.59 2.83 -4.49
C ASP A 23 9.41 1.31 -4.30
N ASP A 24 9.39 0.88 -3.03
CA ASP A 24 9.14 -0.49 -2.60
C ASP A 24 7.73 -0.99 -2.97
N GLN A 25 6.73 -0.10 -3.04
CA GLN A 25 5.38 -0.49 -3.47
C GLN A 25 5.36 -0.84 -4.96
N SER A 26 6.05 -0.03 -5.78
CA SER A 26 6.12 -0.24 -7.22
C SER A 26 6.90 -1.52 -7.55
N GLU A 27 8.03 -1.73 -6.87
CA GLU A 27 8.83 -2.95 -7.00
C GLU A 27 8.08 -4.20 -6.52
N GLY A 28 7.33 -4.12 -5.42
CA GLY A 28 6.49 -5.22 -4.95
C GLY A 28 5.41 -5.63 -5.96
N MET A 29 4.76 -4.66 -6.60
CA MET A 29 3.74 -4.92 -7.64
C MET A 29 4.36 -5.48 -8.93
N ALA A 30 5.53 -4.97 -9.33
CA ALA A 30 6.27 -5.47 -10.49
C ALA A 30 6.73 -6.92 -10.26
N ALA A 31 7.35 -7.19 -9.11
CA ALA A 31 7.83 -8.52 -8.74
C ALA A 31 6.69 -9.55 -8.63
N PHE A 32 5.52 -9.13 -8.12
CA PHE A 32 4.32 -9.98 -8.09
C PHE A 32 3.84 -10.36 -9.49
N THR A 33 3.81 -9.40 -10.41
CA THR A 33 3.41 -9.63 -11.81
C THR A 33 4.40 -10.55 -12.54
N GLU A 34 5.70 -10.35 -12.29
CA GLU A 34 6.79 -11.12 -12.89
C GLU A 34 7.06 -12.46 -12.20
N LYS A 35 6.33 -12.78 -11.11
CA LYS A 35 6.49 -13.99 -10.28
C LYS A 35 7.93 -14.22 -9.80
N ARG A 36 8.61 -13.13 -9.45
CA ARG A 36 9.97 -13.13 -8.87
C ARG A 36 9.94 -12.60 -7.43
N PRO A 37 10.96 -12.89 -6.61
CA PRO A 37 11.09 -12.22 -5.32
C PRO A 37 11.24 -10.70 -5.51
N ALA A 38 10.53 -9.93 -4.69
CA ALA A 38 10.64 -8.47 -4.64
C ALA A 38 11.91 -8.05 -3.89
N ASN A 39 12.59 -7.02 -4.38
CA ASN A 39 13.76 -6.46 -3.73
C ASN A 39 13.40 -5.15 -2.99
N PHE A 40 13.04 -5.27 -1.71
CA PHE A 40 12.71 -4.11 -0.89
C PHE A 40 13.98 -3.41 -0.40
N THR A 41 14.06 -2.10 -0.62
CA THR A 41 15.22 -1.28 -0.25
C THR A 41 14.93 -0.31 0.90
N HIS A 42 13.69 -0.29 1.41
CA HIS A 42 13.22 0.52 2.52
C HIS A 42 13.46 2.03 2.32
N ARG A 43 13.24 2.52 1.10
CA ARG A 43 13.35 3.94 0.74
C ARG A 43 11.99 4.58 0.48
#